data_AF-A0A3M2D9J9-F1
#
_entry.id   AF-A0A3M2D9J9-F1
#
_cell.length_a   1.000
_cell.length_b   1.000
_cell.length_c   1.000
_cell.angle_alpha   90.00
_cell.angle_beta   90.00
_cell.angle_gamma   90.00
#
_symmetry.space_group_name_H-M   'P 1'
#
loop_
_entity.id
_entity.type
_entity.pdbx_description
1 polymer ?
#
loop_
_entity_poly.entity_id
_entity_poly.type
_entity_poly.pdbx_seq_one_letter_code
_entity_poly.pdbx_strand_id
1 'polypeptide(L)'
;MSRSLVAVFALVVSASLFASVGAVPAVAKKSKRGARGPEKVFAGKVLFSKKRFPTAAGSARAYIAKLKKQRTDKFWEDKKTKSWKVYYAAFFRRPLNDLEITVKLWDVSSGRKQLITSLEQYLDRRGERAIISSIELERKFFGVNKKILMTVEDHRGREYASGSFRILGEAERYTGQVSFTEDETKGDIQYDSE
;
A
#
# COMPACT_ATOMS: atom_id res chain seq x y z
N MET A 1 -42.86 94.66 -2.31
CA MET A 1 -44.27 94.28 -2.53
C MET A 1 -44.37 92.76 -2.36
N SER A 2 -44.52 92.27 -1.13
CA SER A 2 -45.80 91.78 -0.56
C SER A 2 -46.49 90.73 -1.43
N ARG A 3 -46.45 89.47 -1.01
CA ARG A 3 -47.64 88.64 -0.74
C ARG A 3 -47.31 87.24 -0.18
N SER A 4 -47.78 87.08 1.06
CA SER A 4 -48.49 85.93 1.64
C SER A 4 -47.85 84.54 1.74
N LEU A 5 -47.58 84.20 3.01
CA LEU A 5 -47.75 82.91 3.67
C LEU A 5 -48.95 82.08 3.14
N VAL A 6 -48.74 80.78 2.96
CA VAL A 6 -49.69 79.73 3.40
C VAL A 6 -48.87 78.56 3.95
N ALA A 7 -48.99 78.35 5.26
CA ALA A 7 -48.54 77.14 5.92
C ALA A 7 -49.62 76.07 5.77
N VAL A 8 -49.25 74.86 5.34
CA VAL A 8 -50.08 73.67 5.49
C VAL A 8 -49.30 72.66 6.33
N PHE A 9 -49.78 72.49 7.55
CA PHE A 9 -49.44 71.39 8.44
C PHE A 9 -49.93 70.08 7.82
N ALA A 10 -49.03 69.14 7.57
CA ALA A 10 -49.39 67.75 7.36
C ALA A 10 -48.48 66.88 8.23
N LEU A 11 -49.02 66.55 9.41
CA LEU A 11 -48.48 65.56 10.34
C LEU A 11 -48.66 64.17 9.71
N VAL A 12 -47.58 63.59 9.19
CA VAL A 12 -47.55 62.16 8.83
C VAL A 12 -46.70 61.43 9.85
N VAL A 13 -47.39 60.80 10.79
CA VAL A 13 -46.86 59.73 11.64
C VAL A 13 -46.58 58.55 10.71
N SER A 14 -45.31 58.32 10.37
CA SER A 14 -44.91 57.08 9.68
C SER A 14 -44.21 56.17 10.68
N ALA A 15 -44.85 55.03 10.91
CA ALA A 15 -44.49 54.03 11.88
C ALA A 15 -43.09 53.46 11.62
N SER A 16 -42.25 53.45 12.64
CA SER A 16 -40.99 52.71 12.69
C SER A 16 -41.26 51.22 12.56
N LEU A 17 -41.11 50.69 11.34
CA LEU A 17 -41.08 49.25 11.10
C LEU A 17 -39.72 48.72 11.57
N PHE A 18 -39.67 48.19 12.79
CA PHE A 18 -38.59 47.29 13.21
C PHE A 18 -38.65 46.04 12.34
N ALA A 19 -37.84 46.00 11.28
CA ALA A 19 -37.51 44.74 10.63
C ALA A 19 -36.68 43.93 11.61
N SER A 20 -37.32 42.97 12.27
CA SER A 20 -36.63 41.89 12.98
C SER A 20 -35.75 41.17 11.96
N VAL A 21 -34.44 41.44 12.01
CA VAL A 21 -33.44 40.60 11.39
C VAL A 21 -33.55 39.25 12.07
N GLY A 22 -34.31 38.34 11.46
CA GLY A 22 -34.37 36.95 11.85
C GLY A 22 -32.96 36.41 11.78
N ALA A 23 -32.33 36.25 12.95
CA ALA A 23 -31.12 35.47 13.09
C ALA A 23 -31.45 34.04 12.67
N VAL A 24 -31.22 33.72 11.40
CA VAL A 24 -31.22 32.34 10.92
C VAL A 24 -30.12 31.67 11.75
N PRO A 25 -30.41 30.68 12.61
CA PRO A 25 -29.35 29.96 13.27
C PRO A 25 -28.58 29.29 12.14
N ALA A 26 -27.36 29.76 11.89
CA ALA A 26 -26.39 29.03 11.12
C ALA A 26 -26.17 27.72 11.87
N VAL A 27 -26.96 26.71 11.51
CA VAL A 27 -26.67 25.31 11.84
C VAL A 27 -25.39 25.03 11.08
N ALA A 28 -24.27 25.37 11.70
CA ALA A 28 -22.98 24.83 11.38
C ALA A 28 -23.16 23.33 11.55
N LYS A 29 -23.52 22.66 10.44
CA LYS A 29 -23.34 21.22 10.28
C LYS A 29 -21.84 21.05 10.51
N LYS A 30 -21.46 20.74 11.76
CA LYS A 30 -20.18 20.12 12.08
C LYS A 30 -20.08 18.99 11.07
N SER A 31 -19.29 19.18 10.01
CA SER A 31 -18.95 18.10 9.11
C SER A 31 -18.38 17.05 10.05
N LYS A 32 -19.11 15.97 10.31
CA LYS A 32 -18.58 14.80 11.00
C LYS A 32 -17.26 14.56 10.30
N ARG A 33 -16.11 14.75 10.98
CA ARG A 33 -14.78 14.50 10.42
C ARG A 33 -14.90 13.16 9.71
N GLY A 34 -15.02 13.19 8.37
CA GLY A 34 -15.48 12.03 7.61
C GLY A 34 -14.58 10.88 7.99
N ALA A 35 -15.17 9.78 8.47
CA ALA A 35 -14.41 8.61 8.88
C ALA A 35 -13.42 8.31 7.75
N ARG A 36 -12.12 8.53 8.01
CA ARG A 36 -11.09 8.43 6.97
C ARG A 36 -11.18 7.00 6.44
N GLY A 37 -11.51 6.83 5.16
CA GLY A 37 -11.56 5.51 4.53
C GLY A 37 -10.20 4.80 4.59
N PRO A 38 -10.14 3.48 4.34
CA PRO A 38 -8.88 2.74 4.37
C PRO A 38 -7.82 3.35 3.45
N GLU A 39 -8.23 3.85 2.28
CA GLU A 39 -7.40 4.61 1.33
C GLU A 39 -6.60 5.75 1.95
N LYS A 40 -7.18 6.43 2.94
CA LYS A 40 -6.54 7.55 3.63
C LYS A 40 -5.75 7.11 4.86
N VAL A 41 -6.15 6.01 5.51
CA VAL A 41 -5.48 5.49 6.71
C VAL A 41 -4.20 4.73 6.36
N PHE A 42 -4.19 4.03 5.23
CA PHE A 42 -3.08 3.24 4.75
C PHE A 42 -2.36 3.86 3.55
N ALA A 43 -2.67 5.11 3.20
CA ALA A 43 -2.05 5.83 2.10
C ALA A 43 -0.51 5.63 2.06
N GLY A 44 0.00 5.15 0.93
CA GLY A 44 1.40 4.86 0.69
C GLY A 44 1.88 3.49 1.18
N LYS A 45 1.00 2.62 1.72
CA LYS A 45 1.39 1.35 2.34
C LYS A 45 0.88 0.16 1.55
N VAL A 46 1.70 -0.88 1.50
CA VAL A 46 1.28 -2.23 1.14
C VAL A 46 1.05 -3.03 2.42
N LEU A 47 -0.16 -3.56 2.57
CA LEU A 47 -0.50 -4.53 3.61
C LEU A 47 -0.40 -5.93 3.03
N PHE A 48 0.11 -6.89 3.79
CA PHE A 48 0.22 -8.29 3.36
C PHE A 48 -0.64 -9.19 4.24
N SER A 49 -1.12 -10.31 3.71
CA SER A 49 -1.87 -11.31 4.44
C SER A 49 -1.74 -12.71 3.84
N LYS A 50 -1.99 -13.72 4.67
CA LYS A 50 -2.09 -15.13 4.26
C LYS A 50 -3.41 -15.47 3.55
N LYS A 51 -4.40 -14.57 3.61
CA LYS A 51 -5.72 -14.73 2.98
C LYS A 51 -6.07 -13.49 2.20
N ARG A 52 -6.95 -13.61 1.19
CA ARG A 52 -7.47 -12.47 0.43
C ARG A 52 -8.10 -11.44 1.37
N PHE A 53 -7.72 -10.17 1.22
CA PHE A 53 -8.34 -9.08 1.99
C PHE A 53 -9.81 -8.92 1.61
N PRO A 54 -10.69 -8.55 2.56
CA PRO A 54 -12.08 -8.27 2.24
C PRO A 54 -12.16 -7.07 1.28
N THR A 55 -13.06 -7.13 0.30
CA THR A 55 -13.30 -6.04 -0.66
C THR A 55 -14.42 -5.10 -0.21
N ALA A 56 -15.20 -5.49 0.80
CA ALA A 56 -16.30 -4.72 1.36
C ALA A 56 -16.46 -4.91 2.88
N ALA A 57 -17.05 -3.92 3.55
CA ALA A 57 -17.50 -4.01 4.93
C ALA A 57 -18.64 -3.02 5.19
N GLY A 58 -19.46 -3.28 6.23
CA GLY A 58 -20.61 -2.43 6.57
C GLY A 58 -20.26 -1.01 7.04
N SER A 59 -18.99 -0.68 7.28
CA SER A 59 -18.53 0.70 7.50
C SER A 59 -17.03 0.84 7.26
N ALA A 60 -16.55 2.08 7.04
CA ALA A 60 -15.13 2.38 6.90
C ALA A 60 -14.30 1.94 8.12
N ARG A 61 -14.81 2.20 9.35
CA ARG A 61 -14.14 1.79 10.60
C ARG A 61 -14.02 0.27 10.72
N ALA A 62 -15.10 -0.45 10.39
CA ALA A 62 -15.08 -1.92 10.38
C ALA A 62 -14.11 -2.45 9.33
N TYR A 63 -14.05 -1.83 8.14
CA TYR A 63 -13.11 -2.24 7.11
C TYR A 63 -11.65 -2.09 7.57
N ILE A 64 -11.30 -0.91 8.10
CA ILE A 64 -9.95 -0.64 8.63
C ILE A 64 -9.59 -1.64 9.74
N ALA A 65 -10.51 -1.94 10.65
CA ALA A 65 -10.28 -2.90 11.72
C ALA A 65 -10.01 -4.30 11.17
N LYS A 66 -10.79 -4.76 10.18
CA LYS A 66 -10.57 -6.04 9.50
C LYS A 66 -9.20 -6.10 8.82
N LEU A 67 -8.82 -5.06 8.06
CA LEU A 67 -7.51 -4.97 7.41
C LEU A 67 -6.36 -5.02 8.42
N LYS A 68 -6.46 -4.27 9.52
CA LYS A 68 -5.45 -4.29 10.61
C LYS A 68 -5.35 -5.64 11.29
N LYS A 69 -6.47 -6.34 11.49
CA LYS A 69 -6.50 -7.66 12.12
C LYS A 69 -5.90 -8.74 11.22
N GLN A 70 -6.15 -8.64 9.92
CA GLN A 70 -5.75 -9.66 8.95
C GLN A 70 -4.31 -9.50 8.44
N ARG A 71 -3.70 -8.32 8.60
CA ARG A 71 -2.34 -8.07 8.11
C ARG A 71 -1.31 -8.92 8.86
N THR A 72 -0.31 -9.41 8.15
CA THR A 72 0.88 -10.05 8.71
C THR A 72 2.10 -9.70 7.86
N ASP A 73 3.29 -9.82 8.42
CA ASP A 73 4.56 -9.60 7.75
C ASP A 73 5.42 -10.87 7.71
N LYS A 74 4.89 -12.04 8.08
CA LYS A 74 5.62 -13.31 8.12
C LYS A 74 4.86 -14.43 7.41
N PHE A 75 5.54 -15.05 6.46
CA PHE A 75 4.99 -16.09 5.59
C PHE A 75 5.86 -17.34 5.69
N TRP A 76 5.24 -18.46 6.07
CA TRP A 76 5.91 -19.76 6.09
C TRP A 76 5.75 -20.45 4.76
N GLU A 77 6.80 -21.13 4.33
CA GLU A 77 6.81 -21.88 3.09
C GLU A 77 5.80 -23.03 3.12
N ASP A 78 5.11 -23.23 2.00
CA ASP A 78 4.41 -24.48 1.75
C ASP A 78 5.44 -25.59 1.46
N LYS A 79 5.50 -26.58 2.36
CA LYS A 79 6.51 -27.65 2.27
C LYS A 79 6.38 -28.52 1.02
N LYS A 80 5.19 -28.61 0.42
CA LYS A 80 4.91 -29.44 -0.77
C LYS A 80 5.29 -28.71 -2.04
N THR A 81 4.83 -27.47 -2.20
CA THR A 81 5.06 -26.69 -3.43
C THR A 81 6.34 -25.87 -3.40
N LYS A 82 7.03 -25.79 -2.24
CA LYS A 82 8.23 -24.96 -2.03
C LYS A 82 7.98 -23.51 -2.45
N SER A 83 6.86 -22.95 -2.02
CA SER A 83 6.43 -21.60 -2.39
C SER A 83 5.76 -20.85 -1.23
N TRP A 84 5.60 -19.53 -1.41
CA TRP A 84 4.79 -18.68 -0.53
C TRP A 84 3.69 -18.00 -1.33
N LYS A 85 2.44 -18.14 -0.88
CA LYS A 85 1.33 -17.34 -1.37
C LYS A 85 1.12 -16.12 -0.50
N VAL A 86 1.28 -14.93 -1.09
CA VAL A 86 1.17 -13.65 -0.40
C VAL A 86 0.04 -12.85 -1.02
N TYR A 87 -1.02 -12.62 -0.25
CA TYR A 87 -2.05 -11.64 -0.62
C TYR A 87 -1.60 -10.27 -0.18
N TYR A 88 -1.85 -9.25 -1.00
CA TYR A 88 -1.50 -7.88 -0.66
C TYR A 88 -2.61 -6.90 -1.02
N ALA A 89 -2.66 -5.81 -0.26
CA ALA A 89 -3.48 -4.64 -0.54
C ALA A 89 -2.57 -3.41 -0.55
N ALA A 90 -2.37 -2.81 -1.73
CA ALA A 90 -1.55 -1.62 -1.89
C ALA A 90 -2.46 -0.39 -1.88
N PHE A 91 -2.30 0.48 -0.88
CA PHE A 91 -3.05 1.72 -0.75
C PHE A 91 -2.19 2.88 -1.23
N PHE A 92 -2.58 3.51 -2.32
CA PHE A 92 -1.79 4.51 -3.00
C PHE A 92 -1.81 5.86 -2.27
N ARG A 93 -0.63 6.49 -2.17
CA ARG A 93 -0.49 7.83 -1.56
C ARG A 93 -1.26 8.92 -2.31
N ARG A 94 -1.52 8.69 -3.60
CA ARG A 94 -2.25 9.58 -4.53
C ARG A 94 -3.03 8.70 -5.53
N PRO A 95 -4.12 9.21 -6.13
CA PRO A 95 -4.80 8.49 -7.21
C PRO A 95 -3.81 8.14 -8.32
N LEU A 96 -3.92 6.93 -8.85
CA LEU A 96 -3.14 6.53 -9.99
C LEU A 96 -3.85 7.00 -11.26
N ASN A 97 -3.21 7.90 -12.01
CA ASN A 97 -3.77 8.43 -13.25
C ASN A 97 -3.47 7.54 -14.45
N ASP A 98 -2.86 6.39 -14.22
CA ASP A 98 -2.48 5.41 -15.23
C ASP A 98 -3.29 4.12 -15.12
N LEU A 99 -3.26 3.32 -16.18
CA LEU A 99 -3.85 1.98 -16.23
C LEU A 99 -2.82 0.87 -15.97
N GLU A 100 -1.55 1.23 -15.81
CA GLU A 100 -0.47 0.28 -15.59
C GLU A 100 0.29 0.62 -14.30
N ILE A 101 0.64 -0.42 -13.55
CA ILE A 101 1.59 -0.35 -12.44
C ILE A 101 2.68 -1.40 -12.62
N THR A 102 3.83 -1.11 -12.04
CA THR A 102 4.91 -2.07 -11.88
C THR A 102 5.05 -2.44 -10.41
N VAL A 103 4.88 -3.72 -10.09
CA VAL A 103 5.16 -4.29 -8.77
C VAL A 103 6.57 -4.85 -8.77
N LYS A 104 7.46 -4.25 -7.97
CA LYS A 104 8.84 -4.72 -7.83
C LYS A 104 9.06 -5.37 -6.48
N LEU A 105 9.74 -6.51 -6.47
CA LEU A 105 10.15 -7.19 -5.26
C LEU A 105 11.66 -7.11 -5.11
N TRP A 106 12.10 -6.66 -3.95
CA TRP A 106 13.50 -6.45 -3.62
C TRP A 106 13.90 -7.27 -2.41
N ASP A 107 15.03 -7.97 -2.46
CA ASP A 107 15.70 -8.48 -1.28
C ASP A 107 16.32 -7.30 -0.53
N VAL A 108 15.98 -7.17 0.74
CA VAL A 108 16.54 -6.16 1.66
C VAL A 108 17.11 -6.81 2.93
N SER A 109 17.41 -8.11 2.87
CA SER A 109 17.91 -8.89 4.02
C SER A 109 19.30 -8.44 4.47
N SER A 110 20.17 -8.08 3.53
CA SER A 110 21.55 -7.63 3.79
C SER A 110 21.68 -6.13 4.05
N GLY A 111 20.56 -5.40 4.13
CA GLY A 111 20.56 -3.94 4.23
C GLY A 111 20.78 -3.21 2.89
N ARG A 112 21.21 -3.91 1.82
CA ARG A 112 21.21 -3.41 0.44
C ARG A 112 19.94 -3.84 -0.28
N LYS A 113 19.46 -3.01 -1.22
CA LYS A 113 18.28 -3.29 -2.04
C LYS A 113 18.70 -4.03 -3.31
N GLN A 114 18.36 -5.31 -3.44
CA GLN A 114 18.63 -6.11 -4.64
C GLN A 114 17.32 -6.47 -5.32
N LEU A 115 17.15 -6.12 -6.60
CA LEU A 115 15.93 -6.45 -7.34
C LEU A 115 15.87 -7.96 -7.56
N ILE A 116 14.76 -8.59 -7.18
CA ILE A 116 14.51 -10.01 -7.45
C ILE A 116 13.65 -10.15 -8.71
N THR A 117 12.53 -9.42 -8.76
CA THR A 117 11.60 -9.48 -9.89
C THR A 117 10.78 -8.20 -10.03
N SER A 118 10.22 -8.00 -11.21
CA SER A 118 9.36 -6.88 -11.61
C SER A 118 8.18 -7.43 -12.40
N LEU A 119 6.97 -7.04 -12.03
CA LEU A 119 5.72 -7.54 -12.62
C LEU A 119 4.83 -6.36 -12.99
N GLU A 120 4.42 -6.31 -14.26
CA GLU A 120 3.43 -5.34 -14.72
C GLU A 120 2.02 -5.83 -14.39
N GLN A 121 1.17 -4.92 -13.93
CA GLN A 121 -0.25 -5.17 -13.73
C GLN A 121 -1.07 -4.05 -14.34
N TYR A 122 -2.13 -4.43 -15.03
CA TYR A 122 -3.09 -3.51 -15.62
C TYR A 122 -4.30 -3.36 -14.69
N LEU A 123 -4.81 -2.13 -14.59
CA LEU A 123 -5.95 -1.78 -13.76
C LEU A 123 -7.19 -1.55 -14.61
N ASP A 124 -8.35 -1.77 -13.99
CA ASP A 124 -9.64 -1.64 -14.67
C ASP A 124 -9.98 -0.17 -15.01
N ARG A 125 -9.49 0.79 -14.22
CA ARG A 125 -9.82 2.21 -14.38
C ARG A 125 -8.73 3.15 -13.86
N ARG A 126 -8.68 4.35 -14.44
CA ARG A 126 -7.87 5.46 -13.93
C ARG A 126 -8.51 6.02 -12.64
N GLY A 127 -7.68 6.57 -11.77
CA GLY A 127 -8.09 7.17 -10.49
C GLY A 127 -8.22 6.18 -9.33
N GLU A 128 -7.86 4.90 -9.55
CA GLU A 128 -7.78 3.88 -8.49
C GLU A 128 -6.92 4.40 -7.32
N ARG A 129 -7.33 4.04 -6.10
CA ARG A 129 -6.64 4.43 -4.86
C ARG A 129 -6.05 3.24 -4.10
N ALA A 130 -6.52 2.04 -4.39
CA ALA A 130 -5.92 0.82 -3.89
C ALA A 130 -6.15 -0.32 -4.85
N ILE A 131 -5.28 -1.32 -4.75
CA ILE A 131 -5.43 -2.61 -5.41
C ILE A 131 -5.36 -3.73 -4.39
N ILE A 132 -6.07 -4.82 -4.63
CA ILE A 132 -6.00 -6.05 -3.84
C ILE A 132 -5.67 -7.20 -4.79
N SER A 133 -4.54 -7.85 -4.57
CA SER A 133 -4.06 -8.92 -5.44
C SER A 133 -3.31 -9.98 -4.63
N SER A 134 -2.74 -10.95 -5.31
CA SER A 134 -1.87 -11.96 -4.73
C SER A 134 -0.68 -12.23 -5.63
N ILE A 135 0.39 -12.70 -5.01
CA ILE A 135 1.58 -13.18 -5.69
C ILE A 135 2.00 -14.53 -5.10
N GLU A 136 2.53 -15.39 -5.96
CA GLU A 136 3.16 -16.64 -5.56
C GLU A 136 4.66 -16.49 -5.75
N LEU A 137 5.41 -16.87 -4.72
CA LEU A 137 6.86 -16.73 -4.66
C LEU A 137 7.44 -18.14 -4.62
N GLU A 138 8.17 -18.55 -5.64
CA GLU A 138 8.77 -19.89 -5.71
C GLU A 138 10.17 -19.88 -5.07
N ARG A 139 10.49 -20.88 -4.22
CA ARG A 139 11.79 -21.01 -3.54
C ARG A 139 12.97 -20.88 -4.49
N LYS A 140 12.90 -21.48 -5.68
CA LYS A 140 14.00 -21.44 -6.67
C LYS A 140 14.43 -20.01 -7.06
N PHE A 141 13.53 -19.04 -7.01
CA PHE A 141 13.82 -17.66 -7.40
C PHE A 141 14.08 -16.75 -6.19
N PHE A 142 13.43 -17.03 -5.05
CA PHE A 142 13.48 -16.14 -3.88
C PHE A 142 14.43 -16.63 -2.77
N GLY A 143 14.79 -17.91 -2.76
CA GLY A 143 15.42 -18.55 -1.62
C GLY A 143 14.53 -18.56 -0.37
N VAL A 144 15.12 -18.86 0.79
CA VAL A 144 14.42 -18.88 2.09
C VAL A 144 14.96 -17.79 3.03
N ASN A 145 14.19 -17.48 4.07
CA ASN A 145 14.59 -16.60 5.17
C ASN A 145 15.00 -15.19 4.73
N LYS A 146 14.27 -14.66 3.74
CA LYS A 146 14.48 -13.31 3.19
C LYS A 146 13.52 -12.29 3.77
N LYS A 147 13.99 -11.05 3.90
CA LYS A 147 13.17 -9.85 4.07
C LYS A 147 12.97 -9.21 2.70
N ILE A 148 11.73 -9.18 2.24
CA ILE A 148 11.32 -8.67 0.94
C ILE A 148 10.67 -7.30 1.11
N LEU A 149 11.07 -6.33 0.29
CA LEU A 149 10.40 -5.06 0.09
C LEU A 149 9.61 -5.12 -1.23
N MET A 150 8.31 -4.88 -1.16
CA MET A 150 7.46 -4.66 -2.32
C MET A 150 7.30 -3.16 -2.55
N THR A 151 7.58 -2.70 -3.77
CA THR A 151 7.21 -1.35 -4.24
C THR A 151 6.18 -1.46 -5.35
N VAL A 152 5.21 -0.55 -5.34
CA VAL A 152 4.25 -0.36 -6.42
C VAL A 152 4.54 1.00 -7.04
N GLU A 153 4.90 0.99 -8.31
CA GLU A 153 5.36 2.14 -9.08
C GLU A 153 4.49 2.33 -10.32
N ASP A 154 4.47 3.54 -10.90
CA ASP A 154 3.99 3.73 -12.28
C ASP A 154 5.10 3.44 -13.30
N HIS A 155 4.77 3.51 -14.60
CA HIS A 155 5.73 3.33 -15.69
C HIS A 155 6.93 4.30 -15.64
N ARG A 156 6.83 5.41 -14.88
CA ARG A 156 7.91 6.40 -14.71
C ARG A 156 8.77 6.13 -13.47
N GLY A 157 8.55 5.00 -12.79
CA GLY A 157 9.27 4.62 -11.57
C GLY A 157 8.85 5.43 -10.33
N ARG A 158 7.74 6.17 -10.38
CA ARG A 158 7.27 6.92 -9.21
C ARG A 158 6.54 5.97 -8.28
N GLU A 159 7.03 5.85 -7.05
CA GLU A 159 6.39 4.98 -6.05
C GLU A 159 5.00 5.53 -5.64
N TYR A 160 4.03 4.63 -5.52
CA TYR A 160 2.67 4.90 -5.04
C TYR A 160 2.42 4.26 -3.68
N ALA A 161 2.97 3.07 -3.44
CA ALA A 161 2.91 2.36 -2.18
C ALA A 161 4.12 1.44 -1.98
N SER A 162 4.49 1.18 -0.74
CA SER A 162 5.51 0.20 -0.41
C SER A 162 5.23 -0.51 0.92
N GLY A 163 5.84 -1.68 1.10
CA GLY A 163 5.77 -2.44 2.34
C GLY A 163 6.74 -3.60 2.35
N SER A 164 7.13 -4.06 3.54
CA SER A 164 8.04 -5.20 3.68
C SER A 164 7.39 -6.37 4.40
N PHE A 165 7.78 -7.58 4.02
CA PHE A 165 7.42 -8.83 4.68
C PHE A 165 8.62 -9.77 4.70
N ARG A 166 8.50 -10.87 5.44
CA ARG A 166 9.52 -11.93 5.53
C ARG A 166 8.94 -13.24 5.03
N ILE A 167 9.73 -13.91 4.20
CA ILE A 167 9.50 -15.32 3.84
C ILE A 167 10.39 -16.20 4.71
N LEU A 168 9.82 -17.27 5.25
CA LEU A 168 10.45 -18.19 6.18
C LEU A 168 10.40 -19.60 5.60
N GLY A 169 11.49 -20.33 5.71
CA GLY A 169 11.59 -21.70 5.22
C GLY A 169 12.76 -22.45 5.86
N GLU A 170 12.72 -23.78 5.78
CA GLU A 170 13.82 -24.64 6.24
C GLU A 170 14.95 -24.57 5.21
N ALA A 171 16.14 -24.13 5.64
CA ALA A 171 17.33 -24.16 4.79
C ALA A 171 17.70 -25.61 4.46
N GLU A 172 18.12 -25.85 3.21
CA GLU A 172 18.62 -27.16 2.82
C GLU A 172 19.94 -27.42 3.56
N ARG A 173 19.94 -28.47 4.39
CA ARG A 173 21.14 -28.95 5.05
C ARG A 173 21.86 -29.86 4.07
N TYR A 174 22.84 -29.33 3.35
CA TYR A 174 23.79 -30.18 2.65
C TYR A 174 24.72 -30.80 3.69
N THR A 175 24.38 -31.99 4.19
CA THR A 175 25.31 -32.83 4.92
C THR A 175 26.22 -33.50 3.90
N GLY A 176 27.19 -32.74 3.39
CA GLY A 176 28.22 -33.29 2.51
C GLY A 176 29.08 -34.27 3.30
N GLN A 177 28.75 -35.56 3.26
CA GLN A 177 29.77 -36.58 3.45
C GLN A 177 30.69 -36.49 2.23
N VAL A 178 31.83 -35.83 2.41
CA VAL A 178 32.92 -35.86 1.44
C VAL A 178 33.57 -37.22 1.60
N SER A 179 33.23 -38.16 0.73
CA SER A 179 34.01 -39.40 0.58
C SER A 179 35.26 -39.06 -0.23
N PHE A 180 36.40 -38.95 0.44
CA PHE A 180 37.69 -38.96 -0.24
C PHE A 180 37.94 -40.38 -0.73
N THR A 181 37.88 -40.62 -2.04
CA THR A 181 38.47 -41.82 -2.66
C THR A 181 39.94 -41.54 -2.90
N GLU A 182 40.83 -42.33 -2.28
CA GLU A 182 42.31 -42.22 -2.28
C GLU A 182 42.99 -42.50 -3.63
N ASP A 183 42.30 -42.39 -4.77
CA ASP A 183 42.86 -42.78 -6.08
C ASP A 183 43.68 -41.69 -6.81
N GLU A 184 43.86 -40.50 -6.23
CA GLU A 184 44.58 -39.38 -6.88
C GLU A 184 46.02 -39.14 -6.38
N THR A 185 46.74 -40.15 -5.89
CA THR A 185 48.17 -39.96 -5.55
C THR A 185 49.04 -41.20 -5.83
N LYS A 186 49.13 -41.59 -7.10
CA LYS A 186 50.30 -42.31 -7.65
C LYS A 186 50.67 -41.70 -9.00
N GLY A 187 51.37 -40.58 -8.95
CA GLY A 187 52.12 -40.07 -10.10
C GLY A 187 53.47 -40.79 -10.13
N ASP A 188 53.71 -41.57 -11.18
CA ASP A 188 54.97 -42.24 -11.44
C ASP A 188 56.12 -41.22 -11.56
N ILE A 189 57.11 -41.33 -10.68
CA ILE A 189 58.35 -40.57 -10.79
C ILE A 189 59.28 -41.39 -11.70
N GLN A 190 59.32 -41.02 -12.98
CA GLN A 190 60.30 -41.55 -13.92
C GLN A 190 61.64 -40.84 -13.69
N TYR A 191 62.63 -41.57 -13.19
CA TYR A 191 64.03 -41.14 -13.16
C TYR A 191 64.64 -41.41 -14.53
N ASP A 192 64.85 -40.35 -15.32
CA ASP A 192 65.76 -40.42 -16.46
C ASP A 192 67.19 -40.25 -15.95
N SER A 193 67.95 -41.34 -16.03
CA SER A 193 69.40 -41.35 -15.86
C SER A 193 70.06 -41.19 -17.22
N GLU A 194 70.78 -40.09 -17.43
CA GLU A 194 71.97 -39.99 -18.31
C GLU A 194 72.77 -38.72 -17.98
#